data_AF-A0A0N4WWZ6-F1
#
_entry.id   AF-A0A0N4WWZ6-F1
#
_cell.length_a   1.000
_cell.length_b   1.000
_cell.length_c   1.000
_cell.angle_alpha   90.00
_cell.angle_beta   90.00
_cell.angle_gamma   90.00
#
_symmetry.space_group_name_H-M   'P 1'
#
loop_
_entity.id
_entity.type
_entity.pdbx_description
1 polymer ?
#
loop_
_entity_poly.entity_id
_entity_poly.type
_entity_poly.pdbx_seq_one_letter_code
_entity_poly.pdbx_strand_id
1 'polypeptide(L)'
;MEPVSFGQLENMFTTLEDGRVSKELVDLHLKLLRRSIVKTVSNDSFEKCLLKYLNSTGLLSSEKRQLETYGYVHMSILSKLKILRTLCELQLDHNLRLRESIPTALRAMDMRDMVTGVDKNGLAYYCQIDSKYGLRLYTTEQDDESGYSWTLVAR
;
A
#
# COMPACT_ATOMS: atom_id res chain seq x y z
N MET A 1 7.34 12.68 10.23
CA MET A 1 6.44 12.63 9.07
C MET A 1 5.10 12.26 9.65
N GLU A 2 4.10 13.11 9.51
CA GLU A 2 2.76 12.81 9.99
C GLU A 2 2.21 11.56 9.29
N PRO A 3 1.40 10.73 9.96
CA PRO A 3 0.76 9.59 9.32
C PRO A 3 -0.16 10.06 8.19
N VAL A 4 -0.07 9.40 7.03
CA VAL A 4 -0.91 9.70 5.87
C VAL A 4 -2.35 9.27 6.16
N SER A 5 -3.29 10.20 6.04
CA SER A 5 -4.71 9.92 6.23
C SER A 5 -5.32 9.19 5.03
N PHE A 6 -6.49 8.59 5.23
CA PHE A 6 -7.25 7.88 4.20
C PHE A 6 -7.52 8.72 2.96
N GLY A 7 -8.04 9.93 3.16
CA GLY A 7 -8.31 10.87 2.06
C GLY A 7 -7.03 11.36 1.38
N GLN A 8 -5.94 11.55 2.12
CA GLN A 8 -4.65 11.91 1.52
C GLN A 8 -4.14 10.80 0.60
N LEU A 9 -4.17 9.54 1.08
CA LEU A 9 -3.74 8.41 0.28
C LEU A 9 -4.62 8.21 -0.95
N GLU A 10 -5.94 8.36 -0.81
CA GLU A 10 -6.87 8.28 -1.95
C GLU A 10 -6.54 9.35 -3.00
N ASN A 11 -6.37 10.60 -2.58
CA ASN A 11 -6.03 11.71 -3.48
C ASN A 11 -4.69 11.48 -4.20
N MET A 12 -3.68 10.93 -3.52
CA MET A 12 -2.39 10.59 -4.15
C MET A 12 -2.55 9.66 -5.37
N PHE A 13 -3.51 8.72 -5.33
CA PHE A 13 -3.71 7.74 -6.41
C PHE A 13 -4.75 8.15 -7.45
N THR A 14 -5.71 9.01 -7.09
CA THR A 14 -6.85 9.39 -7.96
C THR A 14 -6.71 10.76 -8.60
N THR A 15 -5.87 11.64 -8.05
CA THR A 15 -5.68 13.01 -8.54
C THR A 15 -4.31 13.18 -9.18
N LEU A 16 -4.28 13.86 -10.32
CA LEU A 16 -3.04 14.23 -11.01
C LEU A 16 -2.77 15.73 -10.84
N GLU A 17 -1.50 16.09 -10.67
CA GLU A 17 -1.01 17.47 -10.64
C GLU A 17 -0.52 17.81 -12.04
N ASP A 18 -1.25 18.65 -12.78
CA ASP A 18 -0.93 19.02 -14.18
C ASP A 18 -0.71 17.79 -15.10
N GLY A 19 -1.52 16.75 -14.91
CA GLY A 19 -1.44 15.49 -15.66
C GLY A 19 -0.30 14.57 -15.21
N ARG A 20 0.39 14.90 -14.11
CA ARG A 20 1.49 14.09 -13.54
C ARG A 20 1.08 13.48 -12.20
N VAL A 21 1.79 12.41 -11.84
CA VAL A 21 1.70 11.80 -10.51
C VAL A 21 2.15 12.82 -9.46
N SER A 22 1.42 12.93 -8.36
CA SER A 22 1.79 13.85 -7.28
C SER A 22 3.19 13.55 -6.75
N LYS A 23 3.90 14.61 -6.38
CA LYS A 23 5.27 14.48 -5.84
C LYS A 23 5.29 13.60 -4.59
N GLU A 24 4.27 13.71 -3.74
CA GLU A 24 4.17 12.91 -2.51
C GLU A 24 4.12 11.41 -2.79
N LEU A 25 3.36 10.98 -3.81
CA LEU A 25 3.27 9.57 -4.19
C LEU A 25 4.59 9.06 -4.77
N VAL A 26 5.26 9.89 -5.58
CA VAL A 26 6.59 9.57 -6.13
C VAL A 26 7.61 9.38 -5.00
N ASP A 27 7.65 10.32 -4.06
CA ASP A 27 8.57 10.28 -2.92
C ASP A 27 8.31 9.07 -2.02
N LEU A 28 7.04 8.69 -1.82
CA LEU A 28 6.67 7.47 -1.10
C LEU A 28 7.25 6.20 -1.76
N HIS A 29 7.05 6.03 -3.07
CA HIS A 29 7.58 4.87 -3.81
C HIS A 29 9.11 4.83 -3.75
N LEU A 30 9.78 5.95 -4.00
CA LEU A 30 11.24 6.03 -3.96
C LEU A 30 11.80 5.73 -2.56
N LYS A 31 11.11 6.19 -1.50
CA LYS A 31 11.51 5.91 -0.12
C LYS A 31 11.45 4.42 0.22
N LEU A 32 10.40 3.73 -0.22
CA LEU A 32 10.27 2.28 -0.02
C LEU A 32 11.34 1.53 -0.81
N LEU A 33 11.55 1.87 -2.09
CA LEU A 33 12.59 1.26 -2.94
C LEU A 33 14.01 1.40 -2.39
N ARG A 34 14.36 2.58 -1.85
CA ARG A 34 15.70 2.86 -1.29
C ARG A 34 16.05 1.97 -0.11
N ARG A 35 15.05 1.62 0.68
CA ARG A 35 15.19 0.86 1.93
C ARG A 35 15.12 -0.65 1.73
N SER A 36 14.74 -1.12 0.55
CA SER A 36 14.69 -2.55 0.21
C SER A 36 15.87 -2.99 -0.67
N ILE A 37 15.99 -2.48 -1.89
CA ILE A 37 16.89 -3.05 -2.93
C ILE A 37 17.82 -1.99 -3.55
N VAL A 38 17.36 -0.75 -3.72
CA VAL A 38 18.08 0.27 -4.51
C VAL A 38 18.82 1.23 -3.56
N LYS A 39 20.04 0.89 -3.14
CA LYS A 39 20.85 1.73 -2.22
C LYS A 39 21.12 3.15 -2.75
N THR A 40 21.09 3.32 -4.08
CA THR A 40 21.26 4.61 -4.76
C THR A 40 20.18 4.75 -5.82
N VAL A 41 19.22 5.65 -5.59
CA VAL A 41 18.34 6.12 -6.66
C VAL A 41 19.16 7.10 -7.47
N SER A 42 19.54 6.71 -8.68
CA SER A 42 20.15 7.60 -9.68
C SER A 42 19.20 8.76 -10.02
N ASN A 43 19.67 9.75 -10.78
CA ASN A 43 18.83 10.80 -11.39
C ASN A 43 17.79 10.26 -12.41
N ASP A 44 17.51 8.95 -12.40
CA ASP A 44 16.49 8.33 -13.23
C ASP A 44 15.09 8.67 -12.70
N SER A 45 14.11 8.70 -13.62
CA SER A 45 12.70 8.85 -13.23
C SER A 45 12.28 7.70 -12.30
N PHE A 46 11.37 7.98 -11.37
CA PHE A 46 10.91 6.96 -10.41
C PHE A 46 10.34 5.70 -11.10
N GLU A 47 9.74 5.86 -12.28
CA GLU A 47 9.26 4.73 -13.10
C GLU A 47 10.39 3.80 -13.53
N LYS A 48 11.56 4.32 -13.91
CA LYS A 48 12.73 3.49 -14.21
C LYS A 48 13.21 2.73 -12.98
N CYS A 49 13.16 3.36 -11.81
CA CYS A 49 13.48 2.68 -10.55
C CYS A 49 12.49 1.54 -10.26
N LEU A 50 11.20 1.77 -10.48
CA LEU A 50 10.16 0.74 -10.36
C LEU A 50 10.39 -0.41 -11.37
N LEU A 51 10.69 -0.10 -12.63
CA LEU A 51 10.97 -1.13 -13.64
C LEU A 51 12.22 -1.94 -13.29
N LYS A 52 13.30 -1.30 -12.84
CA LYS A 52 14.51 -2.01 -12.38
C LYS A 52 14.18 -2.96 -11.24
N TYR A 53 13.34 -2.53 -10.31
CA TYR A 53 12.85 -3.35 -9.21
C TYR A 53 12.02 -4.54 -9.72
N LEU A 54 10.96 -4.30 -10.49
CA LEU A 54 10.06 -5.35 -11.01
C LEU A 54 10.82 -6.40 -11.85
N ASN A 55 11.84 -5.96 -12.60
CA ASN A 55 12.74 -6.86 -13.32
C ASN A 55 13.56 -7.75 -12.39
N SER A 56 14.06 -7.21 -11.27
CA SER A 56 14.92 -7.93 -10.34
C SER A 56 14.18 -8.97 -9.50
N THR A 57 12.91 -8.71 -9.15
CA THR A 57 12.13 -9.62 -8.29
C THR A 57 11.34 -10.66 -9.09
N GLY A 58 11.01 -10.37 -10.35
CA GLY A 58 10.12 -11.21 -11.15
C GLY A 58 8.66 -11.22 -10.66
N LEU A 59 8.33 -10.40 -9.65
CA LEU A 59 6.98 -10.24 -9.12
C LEU A 59 6.18 -9.24 -9.98
N LEU A 60 4.85 -9.33 -9.90
CA LEU A 60 3.92 -8.40 -10.55
C LEU A 60 4.16 -8.25 -12.08
N SER A 61 4.25 -9.38 -12.79
CA SER A 61 4.53 -9.42 -14.24
C SER A 61 3.52 -8.62 -15.08
N SER A 62 2.24 -8.63 -14.67
CA SER A 62 1.19 -7.81 -15.29
C SER A 62 1.50 -6.33 -15.09
N GLU A 63 1.66 -5.88 -13.84
CA GLU A 63 1.94 -4.48 -13.49
C GLU A 63 3.24 -3.97 -14.15
N LYS A 64 4.26 -4.83 -14.30
CA LYS A 64 5.47 -4.51 -15.06
C LYS A 64 5.14 -4.20 -16.52
N ARG A 65 4.45 -5.10 -17.22
CA ARG A 65 4.07 -4.91 -18.63
C ARG A 65 3.23 -3.65 -18.80
N GLN A 66 2.31 -3.41 -17.87
CA GLN A 66 1.49 -2.21 -17.83
C GLN A 66 2.36 -0.95 -17.77
N LEU A 67 3.27 -0.88 -16.80
CA LEU A 67 4.20 0.24 -16.62
C LEU A 67 5.08 0.46 -17.87
N GLU A 68 5.57 -0.60 -18.52
CA GLU A 68 6.36 -0.52 -19.76
C GLU A 68 5.55 -0.01 -20.96
N THR A 69 4.27 -0.39 -21.04
CA THR A 69 3.43 -0.13 -22.22
C THR A 69 2.88 1.29 -22.22
N TYR A 70 2.45 1.78 -21.06
CA TYR A 70 1.69 3.03 -20.98
C TYR A 70 2.11 3.96 -19.83
N GLY A 71 3.13 3.62 -19.04
CA GLY A 71 3.63 4.47 -17.97
C GLY A 71 2.74 4.48 -16.72
N TYR A 72 3.26 5.01 -15.61
CA TYR A 72 2.61 4.86 -14.30
C TYR A 72 1.27 5.60 -14.25
N VAL A 73 1.20 6.81 -14.82
CA VAL A 73 -0.02 7.65 -14.82
C VAL A 73 -1.23 6.86 -15.32
N HIS A 74 -1.07 6.10 -16.40
CA HIS A 74 -2.14 5.38 -17.08
C HIS A 74 -2.41 3.97 -16.52
N MET A 75 -1.68 3.53 -15.49
CA MET A 75 -1.98 2.29 -14.77
C MET A 75 -3.29 2.38 -14.00
N SER A 76 -4.00 1.25 -13.94
CA SER A 76 -5.16 1.08 -13.07
C SER A 76 -4.76 1.35 -11.61
N ILE A 77 -5.68 1.90 -10.83
CA ILE A 77 -5.45 2.15 -9.39
C ILE A 77 -5.09 0.83 -8.69
N LEU A 78 -5.76 -0.27 -9.04
CA LEU A 78 -5.46 -1.59 -8.48
C LEU A 78 -4.00 -2.01 -8.71
N SER A 79 -3.49 -1.82 -9.93
CA SER A 79 -2.10 -2.15 -10.26
C SER A 79 -1.10 -1.24 -9.53
N LYS A 80 -1.41 0.05 -9.38
CA LYS A 80 -0.61 0.98 -8.57
C LYS A 80 -0.59 0.57 -7.08
N LEU A 81 -1.74 0.17 -6.54
CA LEU A 81 -1.87 -0.31 -5.16
C LEU A 81 -1.14 -1.63 -4.91
N LYS A 82 -1.15 -2.56 -5.87
CA LYS A 82 -0.35 -3.80 -5.81
C LYS A 82 1.14 -3.49 -5.71
N ILE A 83 1.64 -2.57 -6.54
CA ILE A 83 3.04 -2.11 -6.45
C ILE A 83 3.33 -1.55 -5.05
N LEU A 84 2.50 -0.63 -4.55
CA LEU A 84 2.68 -0.04 -3.22
C LEU A 84 2.71 -1.11 -2.12
N ARG A 85 1.73 -2.03 -2.14
CA ARG A 85 1.62 -3.13 -1.18
C ARG A 85 2.90 -3.97 -1.16
N THR A 86 3.37 -4.43 -2.32
CA THR A 86 4.60 -5.24 -2.40
C THR A 86 5.82 -4.48 -1.92
N LEU A 87 5.93 -3.17 -2.21
CA LEU A 87 7.03 -2.35 -1.71
C LEU A 87 7.01 -2.19 -0.17
N CYS A 88 5.83 -2.14 0.44
CA CYS A 88 5.64 -2.14 1.89
C CYS A 88 6.01 -3.49 2.51
N GLU A 89 5.52 -4.60 1.95
CA GLU A 89 5.84 -5.96 2.41
C GLU A 89 7.36 -6.19 2.43
N LEU A 90 8.07 -5.75 1.38
CA LEU A 90 9.53 -5.85 1.32
C LEU A 90 10.28 -5.05 2.40
N GLN A 91 9.66 -4.03 3.00
CA GLN A 91 10.29 -3.36 4.14
C GLN A 91 10.41 -4.31 5.33
N LEU A 92 9.45 -5.22 5.52
CA LEU A 92 9.49 -6.18 6.61
C LEU A 92 10.63 -7.19 6.43
N ASP A 93 10.97 -7.52 5.18
CA ASP A 93 12.04 -8.46 4.86
C ASP A 93 13.43 -7.81 4.91
N HIS A 94 13.58 -6.62 4.32
CA HIS A 94 14.90 -6.03 4.03
C HIS A 94 15.29 -4.85 4.93
N ASN A 95 14.34 -4.18 5.59
CA ASN A 95 14.65 -3.05 6.46
C ASN A 95 14.84 -3.54 7.91
N LEU A 96 16.07 -3.94 8.23
CA LEU A 96 16.43 -4.49 9.55
C LEU A 96 15.99 -3.59 10.71
N ARG A 97 16.19 -2.27 10.57
CA ARG A 97 15.79 -1.29 11.61
C ARG A 97 14.29 -1.30 11.86
N LEU A 98 13.49 -1.40 10.79
CA LEU A 98 12.03 -1.52 10.93
C LEU A 98 11.69 -2.83 11.64
N ARG A 99 12.24 -3.95 11.17
CA ARG A 99 11.96 -5.28 11.72
C ARG A 99 12.29 -5.39 13.20
N GLU A 100 13.42 -4.84 13.62
CA GLU A 100 13.83 -4.81 15.04
C GLU A 100 12.98 -3.84 15.88
N SER A 101 12.47 -2.76 15.27
CA SER A 101 11.63 -1.80 15.98
C SER A 101 10.21 -2.33 16.26
N ILE A 102 9.67 -3.21 15.41
CA ILE A 102 8.28 -3.67 15.51
C ILE A 102 7.99 -4.37 16.86
N PRO A 103 8.73 -5.40 17.29
CA PRO A 103 8.46 -6.07 18.57
C PRO A 103 8.64 -5.18 19.80
N THR A 104 9.44 -4.11 19.66
CA THR A 104 9.71 -3.15 20.75
C THR A 104 8.63 -2.09 20.86
N ALA A 105 8.03 -1.71 19.73
CA ALA A 105 7.06 -0.62 19.64
C ALA A 105 5.60 -1.08 19.73
N LEU A 106 5.28 -2.31 19.32
CA LEU A 106 3.90 -2.79 19.15
C LEU A 106 3.72 -4.18 19.78
N ARG A 107 2.58 -4.38 20.44
CA ARG A 107 2.15 -5.73 20.86
C ARG A 107 1.47 -6.44 19.69
N ALA A 108 1.36 -7.76 19.79
CA ALA A 108 0.64 -8.57 18.80
C ALA A 108 -0.84 -8.17 18.62
N MET A 109 -1.45 -7.57 19.63
CA MET A 109 -2.82 -7.03 19.55
C MET A 109 -2.88 -5.68 18.80
N ASP A 110 -1.80 -4.89 18.83
CA ASP A 110 -1.75 -3.60 18.14
C ASP A 110 -1.50 -3.77 16.63
N MET A 111 -1.09 -4.98 16.20
CA MET A 111 -0.82 -5.34 14.80
C MET A 111 -1.95 -6.13 14.13
N ARG A 112 -2.97 -6.53 14.90
CA ARG A 112 -4.10 -7.30 14.39
C ARG A 112 -5.32 -6.41 14.30
N ASP A 113 -5.92 -6.32 13.12
CA ASP A 113 -7.26 -5.77 12.98
C ASP A 113 -8.23 -6.69 13.72
N MET A 114 -8.79 -6.19 14.82
CA MET A 114 -9.74 -6.94 15.65
C MET A 114 -11.15 -6.78 15.11
N VAL A 115 -11.90 -7.87 15.09
CA VAL A 115 -13.33 -7.84 14.79
C VAL A 115 -14.01 -6.93 15.80
N THR A 116 -14.66 -5.88 15.30
CA THR A 116 -15.44 -4.92 16.09
C THR A 116 -16.79 -5.50 16.48
N GLY A 117 -17.38 -6.33 15.61
CA GLY A 117 -18.63 -7.03 15.86
C GLY A 117 -18.97 -8.01 14.74
N VAL A 118 -19.95 -8.86 14.99
CA VAL A 118 -20.49 -9.81 14.03
C VAL A 118 -22.00 -9.59 13.92
N ASP A 119 -22.54 -9.51 12.71
CA ASP A 119 -23.97 -9.36 12.53
C ASP A 119 -24.73 -10.70 12.57
N LYS A 120 -26.06 -10.63 12.49
CA LYS A 120 -26.94 -11.82 12.50
C LYS A 120 -26.71 -12.79 11.33
N ASN A 121 -26.05 -12.34 10.27
CA ASN A 121 -25.73 -13.16 9.09
C ASN A 121 -24.31 -13.76 9.19
N GLY A 122 -23.58 -13.49 10.28
CA GLY A 122 -22.23 -14.00 10.50
C GLY A 122 -21.11 -13.14 9.91
N LEU A 123 -21.43 -12.00 9.28
CA LEU A 123 -20.42 -11.12 8.72
C LEU A 123 -19.63 -10.42 9.82
N ALA A 124 -18.30 -10.44 9.72
CA ALA A 124 -17.41 -9.78 10.66
C ALA A 124 -17.11 -8.36 10.21
N TYR A 125 -17.18 -7.42 11.16
CA TYR A 125 -16.97 -6.00 10.92
C TYR A 125 -15.64 -5.53 11.50
N TYR A 126 -14.93 -4.69 10.75
CA TYR A 126 -13.63 -4.15 11.11
C TYR A 126 -13.67 -2.63 10.99
N CYS A 127 -13.32 -1.94 12.08
CA CYS A 127 -13.29 -0.49 12.13
C CYS A 127 -11.84 0.01 12.12
N GLN A 128 -11.54 0.96 11.23
CA GLN A 128 -10.27 1.66 11.20
C GLN A 128 -10.50 3.17 11.29
N ILE A 129 -9.65 3.84 12.07
CA ILE A 129 -9.66 5.29 12.24
C ILE A 129 -8.26 5.80 11.95
N ASP A 130 -8.14 6.76 11.02
CA ASP A 130 -6.85 7.37 10.68
C ASP A 130 -6.44 8.52 11.63
N SER A 131 -5.26 9.10 11.38
CA SER A 131 -4.70 10.22 12.15
C SER A 131 -5.51 11.51 12.10
N LYS A 132 -6.49 11.63 11.19
CA LYS A 132 -7.38 12.77 11.02
C LYS A 132 -8.83 12.43 11.36
N TYR A 133 -9.06 11.36 12.12
CA TYR A 133 -10.38 10.88 12.54
C TYR A 133 -11.28 10.44 11.37
N GLY A 134 -10.70 10.13 10.21
CA GLY A 134 -11.39 9.47 9.12
C GLY A 134 -11.70 8.02 9.51
N LEU A 135 -12.99 7.66 9.54
CA LEU A 135 -13.44 6.32 9.90
C LEU A 135 -13.66 5.50 8.63
N ARG A 136 -13.34 4.20 8.68
CA ARG A 136 -13.75 3.23 7.66
C ARG A 136 -14.25 1.98 8.35
N LEU A 137 -15.46 1.56 7.99
CA LEU A 137 -16.06 0.32 8.47
C LEU A 137 -16.12 -0.67 7.32
N TYR A 138 -15.49 -1.81 7.51
CA TYR A 138 -15.45 -2.90 6.54
C TYR A 138 -16.21 -4.11 7.07
N THR A 139 -16.71 -4.93 6.15
CA THR A 139 -17.33 -6.22 6.44
C THR A 139 -16.75 -7.32 5.55
N THR A 140 -16.70 -8.55 6.04
CA THR A 140 -16.18 -9.72 5.31
C THR A 140 -16.83 -11.01 5.84
N GLU A 141 -16.86 -12.05 5.02
CA GLU A 141 -17.18 -13.41 5.47
C GLU A 141 -16.00 -13.94 6.32
N GLN A 142 -16.29 -14.67 7.42
CA GLN A 142 -15.26 -15.10 8.38
C GLN A 142 -14.41 -16.27 7.88
N ASP A 143 -14.98 -17.09 7.01
CA ASP A 143 -14.38 -18.25 6.38
C ASP A 143 -13.77 -17.95 5.01
N ASP A 144 -13.81 -16.69 4.56
CA ASP A 144 -13.21 -16.28 3.30
C ASP A 144 -11.68 -16.18 3.38
N GLU A 145 -11.02 -17.26 2.97
CA GLU A 145 -9.56 -17.30 2.82
C GLU A 145 -9.04 -16.50 1.61
N SER A 146 -9.91 -16.20 0.64
CA SER A 146 -9.52 -15.52 -0.60
C SER A 146 -9.37 -14.01 -0.44
N GLY A 147 -10.06 -13.44 0.56
CA GLY A 147 -10.10 -12.01 0.82
C GLY A 147 -10.91 -11.20 -0.20
N TYR A 148 -11.77 -11.84 -1.01
CA TYR A 148 -12.61 -11.17 -1.99
C TYR A 148 -13.96 -10.68 -1.43
N SER A 149 -14.38 -11.16 -0.26
CA SER A 149 -15.66 -10.79 0.37
C SER A 149 -15.62 -9.43 1.08
N TRP A 150 -14.44 -8.80 1.18
CA TRP A 150 -14.26 -7.51 1.85
C TRP A 150 -15.05 -6.40 1.16
N THR A 151 -15.91 -5.74 1.93
CA THR A 151 -16.74 -4.62 1.46
C THR A 151 -16.64 -3.44 2.42
N LEU A 152 -16.45 -2.23 1.89
CA LEU A 152 -16.55 -0.99 2.67
C LEU A 152 -18.02 -0.59 2.82
N VAL A 153 -18.51 -0.49 4.06
CA VAL A 153 -19.93 -0.22 4.36
C VAL A 153 -20.18 1.17 4.95
N ALA A 154 -19.16 1.83 5.51
CA ALA A 154 -19.24 3.21 5.96
C ALA A 154 -17.88 3.93 5.88
N ARG A 155 -17.89 5.24 5.63
CA ARG A 155 -16.73 6.14 5.65
C ARG A 155 -17.12 7.56 6.06
#